data_AF-A0A9E5EF65-F1
#
_entry.id   AF-A0A9E5EF65-F1
#
_cell.length_a   1.000
_cell.length_b   1.000
_cell.length_c   1.000
_cell.angle_alpha   90.00
_cell.angle_beta   90.00
_cell.angle_gamma   90.00
#
_symmetry.space_group_name_H-M   'P 1'
#
loop_
_entity.id
_entity.type
_entity.pdbx_description
1 polymer ?
#
loop_
_entity_poly.entity_id
_entity_poly.type
_entity_poly.pdbx_seq_one_letter_code
_entity_poly.pdbx_strand_id
1 'polypeptide(L)'
;NPLSVWLHGVFFLHTAQGIEDVEKARKSLERAQALAPQNLSIKEDAVWAATSGSRPAVDGKCIIYVVHETGEAPAWTEYKFQLPLIVIDRNAPIVNVAFPKISPVPNQDTLSVKYKSETFNPALLASLDGVVVREFNDELPVVRTRAVASASLKAITAYVANKAAEENNRKRGSQESGFLYLATIIATNTYTAHSAQADLRNWATLPKNISMVRMVIPVSEKINIQNSLARPPISFTVPNAKSLILYCKTPAKGGPLSLHKIILNP
;
A
#
# COMPACT_ATOMS: atom_id res chain seq x y z
N ASN A 1 -5.25 -6.85 10.04
CA ASN A 1 -5.59 -5.48 9.61
C ASN A 1 -6.79 -5.01 10.43
N PRO A 2 -6.69 -3.91 11.21
CA PRO A 2 -7.80 -3.38 12.01
C PRO A 2 -9.03 -3.01 11.17
N LEU A 3 -8.84 -2.51 9.95
CA LEU A 3 -9.94 -2.10 9.06
C LEU A 3 -10.88 -3.27 8.72
N SER A 4 -10.35 -4.40 8.30
CA SER A 4 -11.16 -5.55 7.88
C SER A 4 -11.94 -6.15 9.04
N VAL A 5 -11.32 -6.20 10.22
CA VAL A 5 -11.96 -6.68 11.46
C VAL A 5 -13.07 -5.72 11.89
N TRP A 6 -12.85 -4.41 11.81
CA TRP A 6 -13.86 -3.41 12.10
C TRP A 6 -15.03 -3.44 11.09
N LEU A 7 -14.75 -3.51 9.78
CA LEU A 7 -15.79 -3.61 8.75
C LEU A 7 -16.68 -4.84 8.94
N HIS A 8 -16.08 -5.99 9.26
CA HIS A 8 -16.81 -7.21 9.59
C HIS A 8 -17.71 -7.00 10.82
N GLY A 9 -17.19 -6.38 11.87
CA GLY A 9 -17.95 -6.05 13.08
C GLY A 9 -19.12 -5.11 12.85
N VAL A 10 -18.87 -3.99 12.15
CA VAL A 10 -19.89 -2.99 11.81
C VAL A 10 -20.96 -3.57 10.87
N PHE A 11 -20.56 -4.38 9.89
CA PHE A 11 -21.52 -5.05 9.02
C PHE A 11 -22.52 -5.87 9.85
N PHE A 12 -22.04 -6.79 10.68
CA PHE A 12 -22.94 -7.60 11.51
C PHE A 12 -23.68 -6.76 12.56
N LEU A 13 -23.07 -5.71 13.13
CA LEU A 13 -23.74 -4.83 14.09
C LEU A 13 -25.02 -4.19 13.50
N HIS A 14 -24.96 -3.80 12.23
CA HIS A 14 -26.07 -3.11 11.55
C HIS A 14 -27.03 -4.04 10.82
N THR A 15 -26.58 -5.23 10.42
CA THR A 15 -27.38 -6.19 9.62
C THR A 15 -27.79 -7.47 10.37
N ALA A 16 -27.36 -7.67 11.62
CA ALA A 16 -27.56 -8.89 12.41
C ALA A 16 -29.01 -9.37 12.43
N GLN A 17 -29.32 -10.58 11.98
CA GLN A 17 -30.69 -11.11 12.00
C GLN A 17 -31.02 -11.92 13.27
N GLY A 18 -30.00 -12.27 14.07
CA GLY A 18 -30.16 -13.00 15.31
C GLY A 18 -28.98 -12.81 16.27
N ILE A 19 -29.06 -13.46 17.43
CA ILE A 19 -28.09 -13.34 18.53
C ILE A 19 -26.68 -13.78 18.09
N GLU A 20 -26.58 -14.78 17.22
CA GLU A 20 -25.29 -15.24 16.70
C GLU A 20 -24.52 -14.15 15.94
N ASP A 21 -25.22 -13.36 15.13
CA ASP A 21 -24.62 -12.27 14.37
C ASP A 21 -24.21 -11.11 15.28
N VAL A 22 -24.99 -10.85 16.33
CA VAL A 22 -24.62 -9.87 17.36
C VAL A 22 -23.35 -10.31 18.07
N GLU A 23 -23.21 -11.59 18.41
CA GLU A 23 -21.98 -12.12 19.01
C GLU A 23 -20.78 -12.05 18.05
N LYS A 24 -20.98 -12.31 16.75
CA LYS A 24 -19.93 -12.10 15.74
C LYS A 24 -19.52 -10.63 15.69
N ALA A 25 -20.48 -9.70 15.71
CA ALA A 25 -20.22 -8.27 15.74
C ALA A 25 -19.41 -7.89 16.98
N ARG A 26 -19.85 -8.33 18.17
CA ARG A 26 -19.20 -8.05 19.46
C ARG A 26 -17.75 -8.52 19.47
N LYS A 27 -17.50 -9.80 19.14
CA LYS A 27 -16.13 -10.37 19.08
C LYS A 27 -15.24 -9.65 18.07
N SER A 28 -15.79 -9.27 16.92
CA SER A 28 -15.05 -8.55 15.88
C SER A 28 -14.69 -7.14 16.36
N LEU A 29 -15.62 -6.41 16.94
CA LEU A 29 -15.40 -5.04 17.43
C LEU A 29 -14.45 -5.02 18.64
N GLU A 30 -14.54 -6.00 19.54
CA GLU A 30 -13.58 -6.21 20.63
C GLU A 30 -12.16 -6.40 20.09
N ARG A 31 -12.00 -7.24 19.06
CA ARG A 31 -10.70 -7.43 18.39
C ARG A 31 -10.25 -6.16 17.65
N ALA A 32 -11.15 -5.43 17.00
CA ALA A 32 -10.82 -4.17 16.34
C ALA A 32 -10.33 -3.12 17.36
N GLN A 33 -10.97 -3.03 18.52
CA GLN A 33 -10.57 -2.16 19.62
C GLN A 33 -9.18 -2.53 20.16
N ALA A 34 -8.89 -3.83 20.29
CA ALA A 34 -7.56 -4.29 20.71
C ALA A 34 -6.46 -3.92 19.69
N LEU A 35 -6.79 -3.89 18.39
CA LEU A 35 -5.87 -3.53 17.32
C LEU A 35 -5.70 -2.01 17.12
N ALA A 36 -6.71 -1.21 17.47
CA ALA A 36 -6.72 0.25 17.34
C ALA A 36 -7.26 0.92 18.61
N PRO A 37 -6.57 0.80 19.76
CA PRO A 37 -7.11 1.18 21.07
C PRO A 37 -7.34 2.69 21.24
N GLN A 38 -6.67 3.52 20.43
CA GLN A 38 -6.80 4.97 20.47
C GLN A 38 -8.01 5.50 19.69
N ASN A 39 -8.69 4.66 18.90
CA ASN A 39 -9.83 5.09 18.10
C ASN A 39 -11.13 5.02 18.92
N LEU A 40 -11.60 6.18 19.39
CA LEU A 40 -12.81 6.30 20.21
C LEU A 40 -14.07 5.77 19.51
N SER A 41 -14.16 5.91 18.19
CA SER A 41 -15.30 5.43 17.41
C SER A 41 -15.49 3.92 17.50
N ILE A 42 -14.38 3.17 17.47
CA ILE A 42 -14.41 1.70 17.63
C ILE A 42 -14.80 1.31 19.05
N LYS A 43 -14.30 2.05 20.05
CA LYS A 43 -14.65 1.84 21.44
C LYS A 43 -16.15 2.04 21.68
N GLU A 44 -16.75 3.08 21.09
CA GLU A 44 -18.19 3.31 21.15
C GLU A 44 -18.99 2.15 20.53
N ASP A 45 -18.60 1.68 19.34
CA ASP A 45 -19.27 0.54 18.70
C ASP A 45 -19.11 -0.76 19.52
N ALA A 46 -17.92 -1.00 20.09
CA ALA A 46 -17.66 -2.18 20.92
C ALA A 46 -18.49 -2.17 22.20
N VAL A 47 -18.60 -1.01 22.88
CA VAL A 47 -19.47 -0.83 24.05
C VAL A 47 -20.93 -1.03 23.69
N TRP A 48 -21.38 -0.49 22.55
CA TRP A 48 -22.75 -0.70 22.08
C TRP A 48 -23.05 -2.18 21.85
N ALA A 49 -22.17 -2.88 21.12
CA ALA A 49 -22.32 -4.30 20.83
C ALA A 49 -22.34 -5.16 22.09
N ALA A 50 -21.56 -4.79 23.12
CA ALA A 50 -21.52 -5.49 24.39
C ALA A 50 -22.75 -5.26 25.28
N THR A 51 -23.35 -4.06 25.23
CA THR A 51 -24.43 -3.67 26.16
C THR A 51 -25.83 -3.92 25.61
N SER A 52 -26.04 -3.72 24.30
CA SER A 52 -27.38 -3.65 23.73
C SER A 52 -27.93 -5.01 23.33
N GLY A 53 -27.05 -6.00 23.08
CA GLY A 53 -27.43 -7.34 22.58
C GLY A 53 -28.25 -7.34 21.29
N SER A 54 -28.34 -6.19 20.62
CA SER A 54 -29.26 -5.90 19.51
C SER A 54 -28.70 -4.78 18.63
N ARG A 55 -29.31 -4.60 17.46
CA ARG A 55 -28.89 -3.58 16.48
C ARG A 55 -28.99 -2.18 17.09
N PRO A 56 -28.12 -1.24 16.69
CA PRO A 56 -28.27 0.17 17.04
C PRO A 56 -29.62 0.72 16.56
N ALA A 57 -30.43 1.19 17.50
CA ALA A 57 -31.68 1.90 17.22
C ALA A 57 -31.46 3.40 17.47
N VAL A 58 -31.50 4.18 16.39
CA VAL A 58 -31.33 5.64 16.43
C VAL A 58 -32.54 6.28 15.76
N ASP A 59 -33.58 6.57 16.54
CA ASP A 59 -34.82 7.13 16.00
C ASP A 59 -34.59 8.55 15.43
N GLY A 60 -35.11 8.80 14.23
CA GLY A 60 -34.93 10.04 13.47
C GLY A 60 -33.48 10.42 13.15
N LYS A 61 -32.50 9.53 13.38
CA LYS A 61 -31.06 9.79 13.22
C LYS A 61 -30.38 8.68 12.42
N CYS A 62 -29.20 8.99 11.91
CA CYS A 62 -28.34 8.10 11.14
C CYS A 62 -26.98 7.99 11.83
N ILE A 63 -26.47 6.77 11.99
CA ILE A 63 -25.08 6.53 12.38
C ILE A 63 -24.21 6.61 11.13
N ILE A 64 -23.31 7.59 11.09
CA ILE A 64 -22.45 7.87 9.95
C ILE A 64 -21.01 7.52 10.33
N TYR A 65 -20.40 6.63 9.55
CA TYR A 65 -18.97 6.33 9.62
C TYR A 65 -18.28 7.03 8.47
N VAL A 66 -17.45 8.03 8.78
CA VAL A 66 -16.59 8.66 7.77
C VAL A 66 -15.24 7.97 7.79
N VAL A 67 -14.98 7.18 6.76
CA VAL A 67 -13.70 6.49 6.56
C VAL A 67 -12.88 7.31 5.58
N HIS A 68 -11.66 7.67 5.95
CA HIS A 68 -10.75 8.43 5.12
C HIS A 68 -9.51 7.62 4.80
N GLU A 69 -9.29 7.37 3.51
CA GLU A 69 -8.04 6.85 2.99
C GLU A 69 -7.16 7.98 2.50
N THR A 70 -5.91 7.99 2.97
CA THR A 70 -4.95 9.01 2.57
C THR A 70 -3.58 8.45 2.24
N GLY A 71 -2.94 9.12 1.30
CA GLY A 71 -1.59 8.83 0.85
C GLY A 71 -1.47 7.57 0.02
N GLU A 72 -0.23 7.21 -0.24
CA GLU A 72 0.16 6.05 -1.04
C GLU A 72 1.19 5.23 -0.27
N ALA A 73 1.13 3.92 -0.47
CA ALA A 73 2.10 2.99 0.09
C ALA A 73 3.53 3.35 -0.35
N PRO A 74 4.55 2.92 0.41
CA PRO A 74 5.92 3.22 0.08
C PRO A 74 6.30 2.73 -1.32
N ALA A 75 6.95 3.58 -2.10
CA ALA A 75 7.38 3.25 -3.45
C ALA A 75 8.52 2.23 -3.42
N TRP A 76 8.50 1.27 -4.34
CA TRP A 76 9.64 0.38 -4.55
C TRP A 76 10.50 0.96 -5.65
N THR A 77 11.78 1.10 -5.36
CA THR A 77 12.80 1.67 -6.24
C THR A 77 13.90 0.66 -6.44
N GLU A 78 14.63 0.79 -7.55
CA GLU A 78 15.73 -0.10 -7.87
C GLU A 78 17.05 0.47 -7.37
N TYR A 79 17.85 -0.39 -6.73
CA TYR A 79 19.25 -0.13 -6.42
C TYR A 79 20.13 -1.07 -7.23
N LYS A 80 20.89 -0.52 -8.18
CA LYS A 80 21.86 -1.26 -9.00
C LYS A 80 23.25 -1.12 -8.44
N PHE A 81 23.95 -2.24 -8.35
CA PHE A 81 25.35 -2.32 -7.96
C PHE A 81 26.14 -3.07 -9.02
N GLN A 82 27.25 -2.50 -9.48
CA GLN A 82 28.16 -3.15 -10.43
C GLN A 82 29.17 -4.03 -9.67
N LEU A 83 29.29 -5.28 -10.08
CA LEU A 83 30.30 -6.19 -9.52
C LEU A 83 31.69 -5.81 -10.04
N PRO A 84 32.70 -5.58 -9.18
CA PRO A 84 34.04 -5.16 -9.58
C PRO A 84 34.90 -6.35 -10.05
N LEU A 85 34.41 -7.14 -11.02
CA LEU A 85 35.08 -8.37 -11.47
C LEU A 85 36.36 -8.09 -12.29
N ILE A 86 36.47 -6.91 -12.92
CA ILE A 86 37.63 -6.47 -13.73
C ILE A 86 38.92 -6.39 -12.91
N VAL A 87 38.82 -6.28 -11.58
CA VAL A 87 39.99 -6.29 -10.69
C VAL A 87 40.68 -7.66 -10.67
N ILE A 88 39.99 -8.72 -11.09
CA ILE A 88 40.46 -10.11 -11.04
C ILE A 88 41.10 -10.55 -12.37
N ASP A 89 40.50 -10.21 -13.52
CA ASP A 89 40.97 -10.55 -14.87
C ASP A 89 40.60 -9.42 -15.85
N ARG A 90 41.48 -9.11 -16.81
CA ARG A 90 41.21 -8.12 -17.87
C ARG A 90 40.03 -8.52 -18.77
N ASN A 91 39.72 -9.82 -18.82
CA ASN A 91 38.59 -10.35 -19.61
C ASN A 91 37.32 -10.51 -18.76
N ALA A 92 37.36 -10.11 -17.49
CA ALA A 92 36.20 -10.20 -16.62
C ALA A 92 35.07 -9.28 -17.13
N PRO A 93 33.84 -9.80 -17.18
CA PRO A 93 32.72 -9.04 -17.70
C PRO A 93 32.23 -7.97 -16.70
N ILE A 94 31.63 -6.93 -17.24
CA ILE A 94 30.86 -5.93 -16.49
C ILE A 94 29.49 -6.53 -16.20
N VAL A 95 29.21 -6.80 -14.93
CA VAL A 95 27.93 -7.39 -14.50
C VAL A 95 27.32 -6.56 -13.41
N ASN A 96 26.05 -6.24 -13.58
CA ASN A 96 25.26 -5.52 -12.59
C ASN A 96 24.35 -6.48 -11.82
N VAL A 97 24.15 -6.19 -10.54
CA VAL A 97 23.11 -6.80 -9.70
C VAL A 97 22.12 -5.71 -9.33
N ALA A 98 20.83 -6.01 -9.45
CA ALA A 98 19.76 -5.09 -9.09
C ALA A 98 18.97 -5.63 -7.90
N PHE A 99 18.73 -4.77 -6.91
CA PHE A 99 17.94 -5.09 -5.72
C PHE A 99 16.78 -4.10 -5.58
N PRO A 100 15.60 -4.53 -5.12
CA PRO A 100 14.53 -3.61 -4.77
C PRO A 100 14.85 -2.92 -3.44
N LYS A 101 14.35 -1.69 -3.28
CA LYS A 101 14.47 -0.86 -2.08
C LYS A 101 13.17 -0.08 -1.86
N ILE A 102 12.69 -0.05 -0.63
CA ILE A 102 11.56 0.81 -0.23
C ILE A 102 12.01 2.27 -0.05
N SER A 103 11.20 3.19 -0.58
CA SER A 103 11.30 4.63 -0.36
C SER A 103 9.98 5.17 0.23
N PRO A 104 10.02 5.91 1.36
CA PRO A 104 8.81 6.46 1.96
C PRO A 104 8.21 7.56 1.09
N VAL A 105 6.87 7.60 1.01
CA VAL A 105 6.13 8.68 0.36
C VAL A 105 5.58 9.62 1.44
N PRO A 106 5.93 10.93 1.44
CA PRO A 106 5.54 11.88 2.49
C PRO A 106 4.11 12.43 2.33
N ASN A 107 3.38 12.00 1.30
CA ASN A 107 2.10 12.57 0.94
C ASN A 107 0.98 11.95 1.77
N GLN A 108 0.60 12.60 2.87
CA GLN A 108 -0.66 12.34 3.55
C GLN A 108 -1.43 13.65 3.75
N ASP A 109 -2.74 13.55 3.65
CA ASP A 109 -3.71 14.62 3.87
C ASP A 109 -4.53 14.32 5.12
N THR A 110 -5.20 15.33 5.65
CA THR A 110 -6.13 15.19 6.78
C THR A 110 -7.54 15.50 6.29
N LEU A 111 -8.52 14.75 6.77
CA LEU A 111 -9.93 15.06 6.59
C LEU A 111 -10.49 15.66 7.88
N SER A 112 -11.45 16.57 7.75
CA SER A 112 -12.30 16.98 8.86
C SER A 112 -13.75 17.07 8.40
N VAL A 113 -14.64 16.72 9.30
CA VAL A 113 -16.09 16.69 9.07
C VAL A 113 -16.72 17.70 10.00
N LYS A 114 -17.41 18.69 9.44
CA LYS A 114 -18.09 19.75 10.19
C LYS A 114 -19.58 19.50 10.22
N TYR A 115 -20.15 19.63 11.41
CA TYR A 115 -21.58 19.58 11.63
C TYR A 115 -21.96 20.64 12.67
N LYS A 116 -22.81 21.59 12.28
CA LYS A 116 -23.12 22.78 13.10
C LYS A 116 -21.82 23.48 13.55
N SER A 117 -21.61 23.65 14.85
CA SER A 117 -20.41 24.25 15.45
C SER A 117 -19.31 23.23 15.78
N GLU A 118 -19.54 21.93 15.55
CA GLU A 118 -18.61 20.86 15.91
C GLU A 118 -17.76 20.43 14.72
N THR A 119 -16.50 20.10 14.99
CA THR A 119 -15.56 19.56 14.01
C THR A 119 -15.07 18.20 14.48
N PHE A 120 -15.31 17.19 13.66
CA PHE A 120 -14.92 15.81 13.88
C PHE A 120 -13.69 15.49 13.03
N ASN A 121 -12.64 15.00 13.67
CA ASN A 121 -11.41 14.60 13.00
C ASN A 121 -11.32 13.06 13.03
N PRO A 122 -11.31 12.38 11.86
CA PRO A 122 -11.06 10.95 11.77
C PRO A 122 -9.78 10.54 12.50
N ALA A 123 -9.90 9.60 13.44
CA ALA A 123 -8.78 9.03 14.16
C ALA A 123 -8.19 7.85 13.36
N LEU A 124 -6.89 7.59 13.49
CA LEU A 124 -6.23 6.49 12.81
C LEU A 124 -6.93 5.16 13.12
N LEU A 125 -7.27 4.41 12.09
CA LEU A 125 -7.84 3.06 12.17
C LEU A 125 -6.79 2.02 11.77
N ALA A 126 -6.09 2.23 10.65
CA ALA A 126 -5.05 1.34 10.19
C ALA A 126 -3.93 2.11 9.48
N SER A 127 -2.68 1.69 9.68
CA SER A 127 -1.53 2.12 8.89
C SER A 127 -1.04 0.94 8.05
N LEU A 128 -0.95 1.12 6.74
CA LEU A 128 -0.55 0.07 5.82
C LEU A 128 0.95 0.10 5.51
N ASP A 129 1.64 1.20 5.84
CA ASP A 129 3.11 1.29 5.76
C ASP A 129 3.80 0.11 6.44
N GLY A 130 3.40 -0.20 7.69
CA GLY A 130 3.99 -1.32 8.44
C GLY A 130 3.71 -2.69 7.82
N VAL A 131 2.55 -2.86 7.17
CA VAL A 131 2.21 -4.11 6.49
C VAL A 131 3.07 -4.29 5.24
N VAL A 132 3.18 -3.24 4.43
CA VAL A 132 3.98 -3.25 3.19
C VAL A 132 5.47 -3.43 3.49
N VAL A 133 5.99 -2.74 4.51
CA VAL A 133 7.40 -2.88 4.93
C VAL A 133 7.69 -4.30 5.43
N ARG A 134 6.76 -4.91 6.17
CA ARG A 134 6.91 -6.29 6.62
C ARG A 134 6.95 -7.27 5.46
N GLU A 135 5.98 -7.17 4.54
CA GLU A 135 5.93 -8.03 3.35
C GLU A 135 7.24 -7.93 2.54
N PHE A 136 7.72 -6.70 2.32
CA PHE A 136 8.98 -6.48 1.63
C PHE A 136 10.16 -7.14 2.34
N ASN A 137 10.26 -7.02 3.67
CA ASN A 137 11.34 -7.62 4.43
C ASN A 137 11.28 -9.15 4.42
N ASP A 138 10.08 -9.73 4.41
CA ASP A 138 9.87 -11.17 4.35
C ASP A 138 10.29 -11.73 2.96
N GLU A 139 10.06 -11.01 1.86
CA GLU A 139 10.45 -11.42 0.51
C GLU A 139 11.91 -11.10 0.13
N LEU A 140 12.51 -10.07 0.72
CA LEU A 140 13.82 -9.54 0.35
C LEU A 140 14.96 -10.58 0.31
N PRO A 141 15.09 -11.55 1.24
CA PRO A 141 16.15 -12.56 1.18
C PRO A 141 16.08 -13.43 -0.06
N VAL A 142 14.87 -13.83 -0.46
CA VAL A 142 14.63 -14.66 -1.65
C VAL A 142 14.97 -13.87 -2.91
N VAL A 143 14.52 -12.62 -2.99
CA VAL A 143 14.81 -11.73 -4.13
C VAL A 143 16.31 -11.48 -4.26
N ARG A 144 17.01 -11.19 -3.15
CA ARG A 144 18.48 -11.00 -3.14
C ARG A 144 19.22 -12.23 -3.63
N THR A 145 18.86 -13.40 -3.12
CA THR A 145 19.51 -14.67 -3.49
C THR A 145 19.34 -14.94 -4.99
N ARG A 146 18.14 -14.74 -5.52
CA ARG A 146 17.86 -14.88 -6.96
C ARG A 146 18.65 -13.87 -7.79
N ALA A 147 18.72 -12.62 -7.36
CA ALA A 147 19.45 -11.57 -8.06
C ALA A 147 20.96 -11.88 -8.11
N VAL A 148 21.54 -12.30 -6.98
CA VAL A 148 22.96 -12.70 -6.91
C VAL A 148 23.22 -13.93 -7.76
N ALA A 149 22.42 -15.00 -7.65
CA ALA A 149 22.60 -16.20 -8.45
C ALA A 149 22.50 -15.94 -9.95
N SER A 150 21.54 -15.11 -10.37
CA SER A 150 21.38 -14.68 -11.77
C SER A 150 22.58 -13.88 -12.24
N ALA A 151 23.07 -12.94 -11.43
CA ALA A 151 24.27 -12.16 -11.75
C ALA A 151 25.53 -13.05 -11.84
N SER A 152 25.71 -13.99 -10.92
CA SER A 152 26.81 -14.96 -10.96
C SER A 152 26.76 -15.80 -12.24
N LEU A 153 25.58 -16.30 -12.63
CA LEU A 153 25.42 -17.05 -13.87
C LEU A 153 25.74 -16.19 -15.09
N LYS A 154 25.24 -14.95 -15.16
CA LYS A 154 25.56 -14.01 -16.24
C LYS A 154 27.06 -13.69 -16.30
N ALA A 155 27.71 -13.56 -15.14
CA ALA A 155 29.15 -13.33 -15.06
C ALA A 155 29.95 -14.51 -15.62
N ILE A 156 29.59 -15.74 -15.25
CA ILE A 156 30.26 -16.94 -15.75
C ILE A 156 30.07 -17.06 -17.27
N THR A 157 28.82 -16.92 -17.76
CA THR A 157 28.52 -17.01 -19.19
C THR A 157 29.26 -15.94 -20.01
N ALA A 158 29.26 -14.69 -19.53
CA ALA A 158 29.95 -13.60 -20.20
C ALA A 158 31.48 -13.75 -20.17
N TYR A 159 32.02 -14.27 -19.07
CA TYR A 159 33.45 -14.57 -18.97
C TYR A 159 33.86 -15.66 -19.98
N VAL A 160 33.10 -16.74 -20.07
CA VAL A 160 33.33 -17.83 -21.05
C VAL A 160 33.23 -17.30 -22.48
N ALA A 161 32.24 -16.46 -22.79
CA ALA A 161 32.09 -15.84 -24.10
C ALA A 161 33.29 -14.93 -24.44
N ASN A 162 33.73 -14.10 -23.50
CA ASN A 162 34.88 -13.21 -23.67
C ASN A 162 36.19 -14.00 -23.91
N LYS A 163 36.42 -15.07 -23.15
CA LYS A 163 37.58 -15.96 -23.33
C LYS A 163 37.55 -16.70 -24.67
N ALA A 164 36.39 -17.25 -25.06
CA ALA A 164 36.24 -17.90 -26.36
C ALA A 164 36.49 -16.94 -27.53
N ALA A 165 36.04 -15.69 -27.43
CA ALA A 165 36.30 -14.66 -28.43
C ALA A 165 37.80 -14.30 -28.52
N GLU A 166 38.48 -14.19 -27.39
CA GLU A 166 39.94 -13.94 -27.33
C GLU A 166 40.74 -15.10 -27.95
N GLU A 167 40.40 -16.35 -27.62
CA GLU A 167 41.07 -17.52 -28.19
C GLU A 167 40.88 -17.61 -29.71
N ASN A 168 39.67 -17.34 -30.21
CA ASN A 168 39.38 -17.32 -31.63
C ASN A 168 40.15 -16.21 -32.36
N ASN A 169 40.27 -15.04 -31.74
CA ASN A 169 41.10 -13.95 -32.25
C ASN A 169 42.57 -14.38 -32.40
N ARG A 170 43.13 -14.99 -31.35
CA ARG A 170 44.52 -15.44 -31.31
C ARG A 170 44.82 -16.53 -32.35
N LYS A 171 43.87 -17.44 -32.61
CA LYS A 171 44.01 -18.53 -33.59
C LYS A 171 43.93 -18.06 -35.04
N ARG A 172 43.11 -17.04 -35.33
CA ARG A 172 42.85 -16.59 -36.71
C ARG A 172 43.75 -15.45 -37.19
N GLY A 173 44.35 -14.68 -36.28
CA GLY A 173 45.43 -13.72 -36.56
C GLY A 173 45.13 -12.58 -37.56
N SER A 174 43.92 -12.52 -38.12
CA SER A 174 43.52 -11.57 -39.17
C SER A 174 42.86 -10.31 -38.58
N GLN A 175 42.94 -9.19 -39.31
CA GLN A 175 42.32 -7.92 -38.94
C GLN A 175 40.79 -8.04 -38.71
N GLU A 176 40.10 -8.89 -39.50
CA GLU A 176 38.67 -9.20 -39.33
C GLU A 176 38.37 -9.90 -37.99
N SER A 177 39.29 -10.75 -37.52
CA SER A 177 39.16 -11.44 -36.22
C SER A 177 39.32 -10.47 -35.05
N GLY A 178 40.12 -9.41 -35.22
CA GLY A 178 40.26 -8.27 -34.30
C GLY A 178 38.95 -7.56 -34.04
N PHE A 179 38.26 -7.21 -35.13
CA PHE A 179 36.97 -6.55 -35.07
C PHE A 179 35.90 -7.42 -34.41
N LEU A 180 35.81 -8.71 -34.78
CA LEU A 180 34.83 -9.64 -34.22
C LEU A 180 35.01 -9.86 -32.71
N TYR A 181 36.25 -9.90 -32.24
CA TYR A 181 36.56 -9.96 -30.81
C TYR A 181 36.04 -8.74 -30.06
N LEU A 182 36.40 -7.53 -30.51
CA LEU A 182 35.96 -6.29 -29.87
C LEU A 182 34.42 -6.16 -29.90
N ALA A 183 33.78 -6.49 -31.02
CA ALA A 183 32.33 -6.49 -31.14
C ALA A 183 31.67 -7.45 -30.12
N THR A 184 32.25 -8.63 -29.90
CA THR A 184 31.75 -9.63 -28.95
C THR A 184 31.90 -9.16 -27.50
N ILE A 185 33.07 -8.61 -27.14
CA ILE A 185 33.33 -8.06 -25.80
C ILE A 185 32.37 -6.90 -25.50
N ILE A 186 32.17 -6.00 -26.45
CA ILE A 186 31.26 -4.86 -26.31
C ILE A 186 29.81 -5.36 -26.17
N ALA A 187 29.34 -6.24 -27.07
CA ALA A 187 27.98 -6.76 -27.04
C ALA A 187 27.68 -7.53 -25.74
N THR A 188 28.62 -8.35 -25.27
CA THR A 188 28.45 -9.12 -24.04
C THR A 188 28.37 -8.22 -22.82
N ASN A 189 29.30 -7.26 -22.67
CA ASN A 189 29.33 -6.36 -21.52
C ASN A 189 28.14 -5.40 -21.49
N THR A 190 27.72 -4.88 -22.64
CA THR A 190 26.52 -4.05 -22.73
C THR A 190 25.27 -4.83 -22.34
N TYR A 191 25.12 -6.06 -22.85
CA TYR A 191 24.00 -6.92 -22.48
C TYR A 191 23.96 -7.24 -20.98
N THR A 192 25.09 -7.65 -20.38
CA THR A 192 25.14 -7.99 -18.95
C THR A 192 24.98 -6.78 -18.03
N ALA A 193 25.49 -5.61 -18.43
CA ALA A 193 25.30 -4.37 -17.67
C ALA A 193 23.83 -3.92 -17.65
N HIS A 194 23.11 -4.04 -18.77
CA HIS A 194 21.74 -3.53 -18.88
C HIS A 194 20.65 -4.54 -18.51
N SER A 195 20.94 -5.85 -18.59
CA SER A 195 19.95 -6.90 -18.31
C SER A 195 19.64 -7.11 -16.82
N ALA A 196 20.28 -6.36 -15.91
CA ALA A 196 19.94 -6.37 -14.49
C ALA A 196 18.73 -5.47 -14.25
N GLN A 197 17.62 -6.10 -13.85
CA GLN A 197 16.37 -5.45 -13.49
C GLN A 197 15.79 -6.11 -12.25
N ALA A 198 15.49 -5.32 -11.22
CA ALA A 198 14.75 -5.78 -10.06
C ALA A 198 13.24 -5.86 -10.38
N ASP A 199 12.54 -6.83 -9.79
CA ASP A 199 11.08 -6.82 -9.79
C ASP A 199 10.61 -5.76 -8.79
N LEU A 200 9.90 -4.75 -9.29
CA LEU A 200 9.38 -3.62 -8.50
C LEU A 200 7.86 -3.67 -8.35
N ARG A 201 7.21 -4.74 -8.84
CA ARG A 201 5.75 -4.86 -8.77
C ARG A 201 5.30 -4.93 -7.32
N ASN A 202 4.49 -3.96 -6.92
CA ASN A 202 3.99 -3.81 -5.57
C ASN A 202 2.57 -3.21 -5.57
N TRP A 203 1.95 -3.11 -4.40
CA TRP A 203 0.69 -2.40 -4.22
C TRP A 203 0.89 -0.89 -3.98
N ALA A 204 1.53 -0.18 -4.93
CA ALA A 204 1.80 1.27 -4.80
C ALA A 204 0.55 2.13 -4.58
N THR A 205 -0.62 1.69 -5.07
CA THR A 205 -1.89 2.43 -4.95
C THR A 205 -2.65 2.19 -3.64
N LEU A 206 -2.12 1.32 -2.78
CA LEU A 206 -2.67 1.07 -1.47
C LEU A 206 -2.54 2.35 -0.62
N PRO A 207 -3.56 2.73 0.18
CA PRO A 207 -3.47 3.94 0.97
C PRO A 207 -2.40 3.79 2.06
N LYS A 208 -1.75 4.88 2.42
CA LYS A 208 -0.76 4.91 3.51
C LYS A 208 -1.44 4.71 4.86
N ASN A 209 -2.47 5.51 5.11
CA ASN A 209 -3.23 5.53 6.34
C ASN A 209 -4.73 5.50 6.04
N ILE A 210 -5.45 4.83 6.92
CA ILE A 210 -6.90 4.79 6.94
C ILE A 210 -7.34 5.30 8.30
N SER A 211 -8.14 6.35 8.30
CA SER A 211 -8.70 6.97 9.51
C SER A 211 -10.21 6.87 9.49
N MET A 212 -10.85 6.92 10.66
CA MET A 212 -12.30 6.80 10.77
C MET A 212 -12.84 7.65 11.94
N VAL A 213 -14.00 8.27 11.71
CA VAL A 213 -14.83 8.84 12.77
C VAL A 213 -16.26 8.37 12.64
N ARG A 214 -16.89 8.10 13.78
CA ARG A 214 -18.32 7.81 13.93
C ARG A 214 -19.04 9.06 14.44
N MET A 215 -20.21 9.34 13.87
CA MET A 215 -21.10 10.42 14.31
C MET A 215 -22.56 9.98 14.19
N VAL A 216 -23.45 10.57 15.00
CA VAL A 216 -24.90 10.28 14.97
C VAL A 216 -25.63 11.58 14.67
N ILE A 217 -26.22 11.67 13.47
CA ILE A 217 -26.75 12.93 12.93
C ILE A 217 -28.22 12.73 12.52
N PRO A 218 -29.11 13.70 12.80
CA PRO A 218 -30.50 13.62 12.32
C PRO A 218 -30.58 13.48 10.80
N VAL A 219 -31.56 12.71 10.33
CA VAL A 219 -31.80 12.54 8.88
C VAL A 219 -32.16 13.89 8.25
N SER A 220 -31.82 14.08 6.98
CA SER A 220 -32.02 15.31 6.21
C SER A 220 -31.18 16.53 6.66
N GLU A 221 -30.37 16.42 7.71
CA GLU A 221 -29.40 17.47 8.05
C GLU A 221 -28.16 17.43 7.13
N LYS A 222 -27.41 18.54 7.09
CA LYS A 222 -26.20 18.67 6.26
C LYS A 222 -24.94 18.57 7.09
N ILE A 223 -23.97 17.82 6.58
CA ILE A 223 -22.58 17.79 7.05
C ILE A 223 -21.67 18.34 5.96
N ASN A 224 -20.54 18.94 6.35
CA ASN A 224 -19.55 19.46 5.42
C ASN A 224 -18.25 18.69 5.59
N ILE A 225 -17.70 18.16 4.50
CA ILE A 225 -16.47 17.40 4.50
C ILE A 225 -15.40 18.24 3.79
N GLN A 226 -14.25 18.37 4.43
CA GLN A 226 -13.13 19.16 3.92
C GLN A 226 -11.81 18.41 4.16
N ASN A 227 -10.93 18.39 3.16
CA ASN A 227 -9.51 18.06 3.32
C ASN A 227 -8.67 19.36 3.30
N SER A 228 -7.33 19.25 3.27
CA SER A 228 -6.47 20.45 3.26
C SER A 228 -6.67 21.38 2.05
N LEU A 229 -7.19 20.87 0.92
CA LEU A 229 -7.37 21.64 -0.32
C LEU A 229 -8.84 21.92 -0.70
N ALA A 230 -9.81 21.09 -0.31
CA ALA A 230 -11.21 21.22 -0.73
C ALA A 230 -11.81 22.55 -0.26
N ARG A 231 -11.74 23.53 -1.16
CA ARG A 231 -12.42 24.82 -1.11
C ARG A 231 -13.20 24.94 -2.41
N PRO A 232 -14.54 24.94 -2.38
CA PRO A 232 -15.41 24.86 -1.20
C PRO A 232 -15.49 23.45 -0.57
N PRO A 233 -15.93 23.34 0.70
CA PRO A 233 -16.24 22.05 1.32
C PRO A 233 -17.29 21.26 0.53
N ILE A 234 -17.20 19.93 0.56
CA ILE A 234 -18.23 19.07 -0.01
C ILE A 234 -19.36 18.95 1.01
N SER A 235 -20.52 19.53 0.71
CA SER A 235 -21.73 19.38 1.52
C SER A 235 -22.44 18.08 1.18
N PHE A 236 -22.86 17.35 2.22
CA PHE A 236 -23.59 16.10 2.11
C PHE A 236 -24.84 16.16 2.98
N THR A 237 -26.00 15.81 2.40
CA THR A 237 -27.26 15.67 3.13
C THR A 237 -27.41 14.23 3.62
N VAL A 238 -27.65 14.07 4.92
CA VAL A 238 -27.83 12.76 5.55
C VAL A 238 -29.09 12.09 5.00
N PRO A 239 -28.98 10.88 4.42
CA PRO A 239 -30.13 10.17 3.87
C PRO A 239 -31.04 9.65 4.99
N ASN A 240 -32.28 9.32 4.64
CA ASN A 240 -33.12 8.51 5.50
C ASN A 240 -32.61 7.06 5.49
N ALA A 241 -31.69 6.76 6.42
CA ALA A 241 -31.10 5.44 6.64
C ALA A 241 -30.63 5.34 8.09
N LYS A 242 -30.65 4.13 8.66
CA LYS A 242 -30.19 3.92 10.05
C LYS A 242 -28.68 4.02 10.18
N SER A 243 -27.95 3.55 9.16
CA SER A 243 -26.49 3.63 9.14
C SER A 243 -25.90 3.78 7.73
N LEU A 244 -24.78 4.51 7.69
CA LEU A 244 -24.13 4.96 6.47
C LEU A 244 -22.61 4.92 6.65
N ILE A 245 -21.90 4.41 5.65
CA ILE A 245 -20.46 4.64 5.48
C ILE A 245 -20.25 5.69 4.38
N LEU A 246 -19.55 6.76 4.73
CA LEU A 246 -18.99 7.73 3.80
C LEU A 246 -17.51 7.43 3.63
N TYR A 247 -17.18 6.82 2.50
CA TYR A 247 -15.82 6.46 2.17
C TYR A 247 -15.17 7.57 1.35
N CYS A 248 -14.20 8.22 1.94
CA CYS A 248 -13.48 9.38 1.42
C CYS A 248 -12.06 8.95 1.04
N LYS A 249 -11.60 9.32 -0.15
CA LYS A 249 -10.22 9.02 -0.59
C LYS A 249 -9.50 10.29 -1.04
N THR A 250 -8.25 10.42 -0.59
CA THR A 250 -7.37 11.53 -0.93
C THR A 250 -5.95 10.99 -1.18
N PRO A 251 -5.60 10.66 -2.44
CA PRO A 251 -4.38 9.90 -2.76
C PRO A 251 -3.08 10.65 -2.44
N ALA A 252 -3.09 11.98 -2.52
CA ALA A 252 -1.94 12.81 -2.20
C ALA A 252 -2.34 14.00 -1.35
N LYS A 253 -1.37 14.59 -0.63
CA LYS A 253 -1.59 15.81 0.14
C LYS A 253 -2.13 16.92 -0.77
N GLY A 254 -3.30 17.45 -0.43
CA GLY A 254 -3.98 18.45 -1.24
C GLY A 254 -4.48 17.93 -2.60
N GLY A 255 -4.61 16.62 -2.77
CA GLY A 255 -5.25 16.01 -3.93
C GLY A 255 -6.78 16.17 -3.91
N PRO A 256 -7.46 15.76 -4.99
CA PRO A 256 -8.91 15.75 -5.03
C PRO A 256 -9.48 14.79 -3.98
N LEU A 257 -10.56 15.21 -3.33
CA LEU A 257 -11.32 14.39 -2.40
C LEU A 257 -12.43 13.67 -3.18
N SER A 258 -12.36 12.35 -3.29
CA SER A 258 -13.47 11.53 -3.78
C SER A 258 -14.30 10.99 -2.62
N LEU A 259 -15.61 10.90 -2.84
CA LEU A 259 -16.57 10.47 -1.82
C LEU A 259 -17.49 9.40 -2.39
N HIS A 260 -17.61 8.28 -1.68
CA HIS A 260 -18.50 7.17 -1.99
C HIS A 260 -19.42 6.89 -0.82
N LYS A 261 -20.70 6.68 -1.12
CA LYS A 261 -21.77 6.44 -0.15
C LYS A 261 -22.14 4.96 -0.13
N ILE A 262 -22.18 4.35 1.06
CA ILE A 262 -22.59 2.96 1.25
C ILE A 262 -23.62 2.90 2.37
N ILE A 263 -24.88 2.58 2.05
CA ILE A 263 -25.93 2.38 3.05
C ILE A 263 -25.84 0.96 3.57
N LEU A 264 -25.69 0.79 4.89
CA LEU A 264 -25.61 -0.53 5.52
C LEU A 264 -26.97 -1.07 5.94
N ASN A 265 -27.86 -0.17 6.33
CA ASN A 265 -29.22 -0.49 6.76
C ASN A 265 -30.16 0.63 6.30
N PRO A 266 -30.87 0.44 5.17
CA PRO A 266 -31.81 1.43 4.66
C PRO A 266 -32.99 1.64 5.61
#